data_AF-A0A1E4Q5S5-F1
#
_entry.id   AF-A0A1E4Q5S5-F1
#
_cell.length_a   1.000
_cell.length_b   1.000
_cell.length_c   1.000
_cell.angle_alpha   90.00
_cell.angle_beta   90.00
_cell.angle_gamma   90.00
#
_symmetry.space_group_name_H-M   'P 1'
#
loop_
_entity.id
_entity.type
_entity.pdbx_description
1 polymer ?
#
loop_
_entity_poly.entity_id
_entity_poly.type
_entity_poly.pdbx_seq_one_letter_code
_entity_poly.pdbx_strand_id
1 'polypeptide(L)'
;MTHSPDDRFGMPESAFQAARESHGLDNPVIRMGMYVPTREEVATRPAADLYTVVIDWMWESPSELIPNNTQIGELRAILLARADADDPNLQQLIAACDDYLKV
;
A
#
# COMPACT_ATOMS: atom_id res chain seq x y z
N MET A 1 -7.55 -1.56 -19.20
CA MET A 1 -8.15 -2.56 -18.29
C MET A 1 -8.66 -1.80 -17.08
N THR A 2 -9.92 -1.97 -16.70
CA THR A 2 -10.49 -1.36 -15.49
C THR A 2 -10.20 -2.29 -14.33
N HIS A 3 -9.28 -1.91 -13.45
CA HIS A 3 -9.02 -2.64 -12.21
C HIS A 3 -10.19 -2.47 -11.25
N SER A 4 -10.52 -3.52 -10.47
CA SER A 4 -11.57 -3.44 -9.46
C SER A 4 -11.18 -2.44 -8.36
N PRO A 5 -12.10 -1.63 -7.82
CA PRO A 5 -11.80 -0.76 -6.68
C PRO A 5 -11.37 -1.55 -5.43
N ASP A 6 -11.88 -2.76 -5.26
CA ASP A 6 -11.52 -3.69 -4.17
C ASP A 6 -10.21 -4.45 -4.41
N ASP A 7 -9.58 -4.26 -5.56
CA ASP A 7 -8.30 -4.91 -5.88
C ASP A 7 -7.18 -4.32 -5.02
N ARG A 8 -6.32 -5.21 -4.49
CA ARG A 8 -5.11 -4.85 -3.73
C ARG A 8 -3.91 -4.77 -4.64
N PHE A 9 -4.02 -3.95 -5.69
CA PHE A 9 -2.98 -3.78 -6.69
C PHE A 9 -2.52 -5.10 -7.35
N GLY A 10 -3.45 -6.04 -7.60
CA GLY A 10 -3.17 -7.33 -8.18
C GLY A 10 -2.40 -8.31 -7.26
N MET A 11 -2.25 -7.99 -5.97
CA MET A 11 -1.60 -8.87 -5.00
C MET A 11 -2.41 -10.17 -4.86
N PRO A 12 -1.82 -11.35 -5.14
CA PRO A 12 -2.56 -12.60 -5.14
C PRO A 12 -2.88 -13.05 -3.71
N GLU A 13 -4.03 -13.70 -3.52
CA GLU A 13 -4.43 -14.23 -2.20
C GLU A 13 -3.39 -15.16 -1.59
N SER A 14 -2.68 -15.93 -2.43
CA SER A 14 -1.59 -16.82 -2.02
C SER A 14 -0.42 -16.07 -1.35
N ALA A 15 -0.16 -14.81 -1.70
CA ALA A 15 0.88 -14.01 -1.05
C ALA A 15 0.49 -13.66 0.40
N PHE A 16 -0.78 -13.34 0.63
CA PHE A 16 -1.30 -13.10 1.99
C PHE A 16 -1.29 -14.39 2.82
N GLN A 17 -1.62 -15.53 2.22
CA GLN A 17 -1.53 -16.83 2.88
C GLN A 17 -0.09 -17.15 3.28
N ALA A 18 0.86 -17.01 2.35
CA ALA A 18 2.28 -17.23 2.62
C ALA A 18 2.83 -16.29 3.69
N ALA A 19 2.53 -14.99 3.62
CA ALA A 19 2.92 -14.02 4.64
C ALA A 19 2.36 -14.41 6.02
N ARG A 20 1.11 -14.86 6.10
CA ARG A 20 0.49 -15.30 7.35
C ARG A 20 1.15 -16.57 7.90
N GLU A 21 1.50 -17.53 7.04
CA GLU A 21 2.16 -18.77 7.44
C GLU A 21 3.60 -18.52 7.91
N SER A 22 4.36 -17.69 7.20
CA SER A 22 5.76 -17.36 7.51
C SER A 22 5.91 -16.43 8.73
N HIS A 23 4.95 -15.52 8.94
CA HIS A 23 5.13 -14.38 9.86
C HIS A 23 4.00 -14.14 10.86
N GLY A 24 2.85 -14.82 10.71
CA GLY A 24 1.62 -14.52 11.46
C GLY A 24 1.13 -15.60 12.44
N LEU A 25 1.57 -16.86 12.33
CA LEU A 25 1.04 -17.95 13.17
C LEU A 25 1.57 -17.95 14.61
N ASP A 26 2.81 -17.48 14.84
CA ASP A 26 3.47 -17.46 16.16
C ASP A 26 3.88 -16.05 16.61
N ASN A 27 3.36 -15.00 15.96
CA ASN A 27 3.75 -13.63 16.25
C ASN A 27 2.63 -12.87 16.99
N PRO A 28 2.83 -12.47 18.27
CA PRO A 28 1.81 -11.75 19.04
C PRO A 28 1.57 -10.30 18.57
N VAL A 29 2.38 -9.79 17.63
CA VAL A 29 2.27 -8.43 17.11
C VAL A 29 1.61 -8.44 15.73
N ILE A 30 0.45 -7.77 15.61
CA ILE A 30 -0.14 -7.43 14.31
C ILE A 30 0.85 -6.50 13.60
N ARG A 31 1.53 -7.01 12.56
CA ARG A 31 2.37 -6.16 11.70
C ARG A 31 1.48 -5.45 10.69
N MET A 32 1.40 -4.13 10.78
CA MET A 32 0.68 -3.31 9.81
C MET A 32 1.21 -3.49 8.37
N GLY A 33 2.49 -3.83 8.20
CA GLY A 33 3.07 -4.21 6.90
C GLY A 33 2.51 -5.50 6.27
N MET A 34 1.66 -6.28 6.97
CA MET A 34 0.91 -7.39 6.35
C MET A 34 -0.39 -6.92 5.68
N TYR A 35 -0.75 -5.65 5.82
CA TYR A 35 -1.93 -5.07 5.22
C TYR A 35 -1.56 -4.36 3.90
N VAL A 36 -2.21 -4.78 2.81
CA VAL A 36 -2.14 -4.10 1.52
C VAL A 36 -3.46 -3.36 1.30
N PRO A 37 -3.45 -2.03 1.13
CA PRO A 37 -4.67 -1.27 0.91
C PRO A 37 -5.30 -1.62 -0.44
N THR A 38 -6.63 -1.53 -0.50
CA THR A 38 -7.36 -1.55 -1.79
C THR A 38 -7.22 -0.21 -2.51
N ARG A 39 -7.52 -0.20 -3.82
CA ARG A 39 -7.54 1.05 -4.60
C ARG A 39 -8.58 2.03 -4.08
N GLU A 40 -9.73 1.55 -3.64
CA GLU A 40 -10.78 2.37 -3.02
C GLU A 40 -10.27 3.06 -1.75
N GLU A 41 -9.60 2.31 -0.86
CA GLU A 41 -9.06 2.88 0.36
C GLU A 41 -8.01 3.95 0.08
N VAL A 42 -7.15 3.74 -0.91
CA VAL A 42 -6.19 4.76 -1.34
C VAL A 42 -6.92 6.01 -1.86
N ALA A 43 -8.03 5.84 -2.58
CA ALA A 43 -8.79 6.95 -3.14
C ALA A 43 -9.60 7.74 -2.10
N THR A 44 -10.03 7.11 -1.01
CA THR A 44 -11.10 7.66 -0.14
C THR A 44 -10.74 7.81 1.33
N ARG A 45 -9.77 7.02 1.84
CA ARG A 45 -9.42 7.02 3.27
C ARG A 45 -8.79 8.37 3.66
N PRO A 46 -8.98 8.86 4.91
CA PRO A 46 -8.33 10.08 5.38
C PRO A 46 -6.81 10.01 5.25
N ALA A 47 -6.18 11.13 4.89
CA ALA A 47 -4.76 11.17 4.56
C ALA A 47 -3.84 10.69 5.69
N ALA A 48 -4.17 11.02 6.95
CA ALA A 48 -3.40 10.58 8.12
C ALA A 48 -3.44 9.05 8.32
N ASP A 49 -4.61 8.42 8.16
CA ASP A 49 -4.76 6.97 8.29
C ASP A 49 -4.14 6.22 7.12
N LEU A 50 -4.24 6.80 5.91
CA LEU A 50 -3.63 6.26 4.71
C LEU A 50 -2.10 6.30 4.79
N TYR A 51 -1.54 7.35 5.40
CA TYR A 51 -0.10 7.51 5.55
C TYR A 51 0.55 6.31 6.22
N THR A 52 0.08 5.95 7.42
CA THR A 52 0.62 4.82 8.18
C THR A 52 0.52 3.52 7.39
N VAL A 53 -0.64 3.23 6.80
CA VAL A 53 -0.86 2.00 6.04
C VAL A 53 0.09 1.87 4.85
N VAL A 54 0.24 2.95 4.07
CA VAL A 54 1.06 2.91 2.85
C VAL A 54 2.54 2.83 3.19
N ILE A 55 3.03 3.59 4.17
CA ILE A 55 4.43 3.54 4.60
C ILE A 55 4.80 2.15 5.13
N ASP A 56 3.94 1.56 5.97
CA ASP A 56 4.18 0.21 6.49
C ASP A 56 4.17 -0.83 5.36
N TRP A 57 3.28 -0.70 4.37
CA TRP A 57 3.30 -1.57 3.20
C TRP A 57 4.57 -1.39 2.34
N MET A 58 5.07 -0.16 2.17
CA MET A 58 6.24 0.08 1.33
C MET A 58 7.54 -0.41 1.96
N TRP A 59 7.71 -0.27 3.27
CA TRP A 59 9.02 -0.42 3.92
C TRP A 59 9.08 -1.53 4.96
N GLU A 60 7.94 -1.91 5.55
CA GLU A 60 7.87 -2.87 6.64
C GLU A 60 7.16 -4.18 6.24
N SER A 61 6.81 -4.32 4.95
CA SER A 61 6.18 -5.52 4.43
C SER A 61 7.09 -6.75 4.50
N PRO A 62 6.54 -7.93 4.81
CA PRO A 62 7.25 -9.18 4.59
C PRO A 62 7.51 -9.37 3.09
N SER A 63 8.51 -10.19 2.75
CA SER A 63 8.99 -10.38 1.38
C SER A 63 7.92 -10.73 0.35
N GLU A 64 6.88 -11.42 0.80
CA GLU A 64 5.73 -11.89 0.02
C GLU A 64 4.81 -10.74 -0.40
N LEU A 65 4.84 -9.62 0.33
CA LEU A 65 3.93 -8.48 0.15
C LEU A 65 4.67 -7.19 -0.26
N ILE A 66 5.99 -7.22 -0.41
CA ILE A 66 6.77 -6.07 -0.89
C ILE A 66 6.18 -5.61 -2.24
N PRO A 67 5.75 -4.35 -2.35
CA PRO A 67 5.18 -3.86 -3.60
C PRO A 67 6.24 -3.81 -4.70
N ASN A 68 5.83 -4.02 -5.95
CA ASN A 68 6.69 -3.75 -7.10
C ASN A 68 6.44 -2.34 -7.67
N ASN A 69 7.32 -1.89 -8.59
CA ASN A 69 7.24 -0.55 -9.17
C ASN A 69 5.93 -0.29 -9.94
N THR A 70 5.31 -1.31 -10.52
CA THR A 70 3.99 -1.16 -11.16
C THR A 70 2.92 -0.81 -10.12
N GLN A 71 2.90 -1.53 -8.99
CA GLN A 71 1.94 -1.31 -7.91
C GLN A 71 2.11 0.08 -7.28
N ILE A 72 3.35 0.51 -7.02
CA ILE A 72 3.63 1.87 -6.50
C ILE A 72 3.30 2.95 -7.52
N GLY A 73 3.55 2.71 -8.82
CA GLY A 73 3.16 3.64 -9.88
C GLY A 73 1.65 3.87 -9.94
N GLU A 74 0.87 2.79 -9.79
CA GLU A 74 -0.59 2.86 -9.74
C GLU A 74 -1.10 3.53 -8.45
N LEU A 75 -0.51 3.20 -7.30
CA LEU A 75 -0.81 3.84 -6.01
C LEU A 75 -0.64 5.35 -6.12
N ARG A 76 0.52 5.79 -6.63
CA ARG A 76 0.84 7.19 -6.85
C ARG A 76 -0.17 7.88 -7.79
N ALA A 77 -0.57 7.21 -8.86
CA ALA A 77 -1.55 7.76 -9.79
C ALA A 77 -2.91 8.02 -9.12
N ILE A 78 -3.35 7.12 -8.21
CA ILE A 78 -4.58 7.32 -7.44
C ILE A 78 -4.43 8.50 -6.48
N LEU A 79 -3.32 8.60 -5.75
CA LEU A 79 -3.06 9.70 -4.81
C LEU A 79 -3.10 11.07 -5.52
N LEU A 80 -2.48 11.18 -6.70
CA LEU A 80 -2.48 12.40 -7.52
C LEU A 80 -3.86 12.78 -8.07
N ALA A 81 -4.77 11.82 -8.21
CA ALA A 81 -6.12 12.05 -8.72
C ALA A 81 -7.12 12.49 -7.64
N ARG A 82 -6.73 12.46 -6.36
CA ARG A 82 -7.61 12.85 -5.26
C ARG A 82 -7.86 14.36 -5.23
N ALA A 83 -9.06 14.75 -4.79
CA ALA A 83 -9.44 16.16 -4.67
C ALA A 83 -8.65 16.89 -3.57
N ASP A 84 -8.17 16.17 -2.56
CA ASP A 84 -7.36 16.64 -1.44
C ASP A 84 -5.86 16.39 -1.65
N ALA A 85 -5.39 16.17 -2.88
CA ALA A 85 -3.99 15.81 -3.16
C ALA A 85 -2.96 16.80 -2.61
N ASP A 86 -3.33 18.07 -2.39
CA ASP A 86 -2.48 19.10 -1.78
C ASP A 86 -2.36 18.96 -0.24
N ASP A 87 -3.06 18.02 0.39
CA ASP A 87 -2.90 17.71 1.82
C ASP A 87 -1.45 17.32 2.13
N PRO A 88 -0.83 17.85 3.20
CA PRO A 88 0.56 17.57 3.52
C PRO A 88 0.89 16.08 3.69
N ASN A 89 -0.03 15.27 4.22
CA ASN A 89 0.21 13.83 4.39
C ASN A 89 0.16 13.11 3.04
N LEU A 90 -0.73 13.51 2.13
CA LEU A 90 -0.75 12.95 0.78
C LEU A 90 0.46 13.38 -0.05
N GLN A 91 0.90 14.63 0.07
CA GLN A 91 2.13 15.11 -0.57
C GLN A 91 3.35 14.31 -0.08
N GLN A 92 3.43 14.01 1.22
CA GLN A 92 4.49 13.14 1.75
C GLN A 92 4.40 11.71 1.20
N LEU A 93 3.21 11.13 1.08
CA LEU A 93 3.03 9.82 0.46
C LEU A 93 3.43 9.81 -1.01
N ILE A 94 3.04 10.83 -1.79
CA ILE A 94 3.42 10.97 -3.20
C ILE A 94 4.94 11.05 -3.31
N ALA A 95 5.59 11.84 -2.46
CA ALA A 95 7.04 11.94 -2.41
C ALA A 95 7.71 10.61 -2.03
N ALA A 96 7.15 9.85 -1.08
CA ALA A 96 7.63 8.52 -0.73
C ALA A 96 7.50 7.53 -1.91
N CYS A 97 6.39 7.59 -2.65
CA CYS A 97 6.23 6.81 -3.89
C CYS A 97 7.28 7.19 -4.93
N ASP A 98 7.53 8.49 -5.11
CA ASP A 98 8.56 8.99 -6.02
C ASP A 98 9.96 8.54 -5.62
N ASP A 99 10.25 8.43 -4.33
CA ASP A 99 11.53 7.90 -3.84
C ASP A 99 11.67 6.41 -4.11
N TYR A 100 10.63 5.62 -3.79
CA TYR A 100 10.59 4.18 -4.03
C TYR A 100 10.81 3.83 -5.51
N LEU A 101 10.22 4.60 -6.43
CA LEU A 101 10.32 4.36 -7.88
C LEU A 101 11.68 4.73 -8.48
N LYS A 102 12.55 5.45 -7.75
CA LYS A 102 13.92 5.75 -8.18
C LYS A 102 14.89 4.61 -7.89
N VAL A 103 14.49 3.66 -7.04
CA VAL A 103 15.28 2.49 -6.64
C VAL A 103 15.28 1.43 -7.74
#